data_AF-A0A951U0M0-F1
#
_entry.id   AF-A0A951U0M0-F1
#
_cell.length_a   1.000
_cell.length_b   1.000
_cell.length_c   1.000
_cell.angle_alpha   90.00
_cell.angle_beta   90.00
_cell.angle_gamma   90.00
#
_symmetry.space_group_name_H-M   'P 1'
#
loop_
_entity.id
_entity.type
_entity.pdbx_description
1 polymer ?
#
loop_
_entity_poly.entity_id
_entity_poly.type
_entity_poly.pdbx_seq_one_letter_code
_entity_poly.pdbx_strand_id
1 'polypeptide(L)'
;MLHEQKILVIQPGNDAEALRSRIKTVRSRFPNSQIVVLCAASLSRAEIAQVNQVLVHCTMSETGLSDVPERLLSLIELLKIEQFDLAIVLPDENRSPYPFAYVCYFAEIPVRIGISCEFGGGVLSQCGTNFEELIDCVQGAA
;
A
#
# COMPACT_ATOMS: atom_id res chain seq x y z
N MET A 1 2.86 14.91 -21.55
CA MET A 1 1.64 14.67 -20.75
C MET A 1 2.09 14.67 -19.31
N LEU A 2 1.50 15.50 -18.45
CA LEU A 2 1.77 15.44 -17.01
C LEU A 2 1.12 14.15 -16.51
N HIS A 3 1.93 13.13 -16.22
CA HIS A 3 1.45 11.89 -15.61
C HIS A 3 1.12 12.20 -14.15
N GLU A 4 -0.16 12.14 -13.78
CA GLU A 4 -0.55 12.22 -12.37
C GLU A 4 -0.14 10.91 -11.69
N GLN A 5 0.75 11.01 -10.70
CA GLN A 5 1.27 9.86 -9.98
C GLN A 5 0.13 9.06 -9.35
N LYS A 6 0.11 7.74 -9.56
CA LYS A 6 -0.88 6.82 -9.00
C LYS A 6 -0.26 5.98 -7.89
N ILE A 7 -0.77 6.18 -6.68
CA ILE A 7 -0.22 5.63 -5.44
C ILE A 7 -1.18 4.57 -4.88
N LEU A 8 -0.65 3.37 -4.68
CA LEU A 8 -1.31 2.30 -3.94
C LEU A 8 -0.92 2.38 -2.46
N VAL A 9 -1.91 2.49 -1.58
CA VAL A 9 -1.72 2.38 -0.13
C VAL A 9 -2.32 1.07 0.35
N ILE A 10 -1.54 0.24 1.01
CA ILE A 10 -1.96 -1.08 1.48
C ILE A 10 -2.00 -1.07 3.00
N GLN A 11 -3.18 -1.27 3.59
CA GLN A 11 -3.34 -1.42 5.04
C GLN A 11 -3.83 -2.84 5.36
N PRO A 12 -2.91 -3.75 5.69
CA PRO A 12 -3.27 -5.05 6.26
C PRO A 12 -3.54 -4.86 7.75
N GLY A 13 -4.83 -4.85 8.09
CA GLY A 13 -5.28 -4.56 9.45
C GLY A 13 -6.78 -4.27 9.51
N ASN A 14 -7.24 -3.84 10.69
CA ASN A 14 -8.62 -3.41 10.92
C ASN A 14 -8.73 -2.06 11.63
N ASP A 15 -7.61 -1.34 11.82
CA ASP A 15 -7.60 -0.01 12.41
C ASP A 15 -7.94 1.09 11.38
N ALA A 16 -9.21 1.49 11.37
CA ALA A 16 -9.70 2.54 10.49
C ALA A 16 -9.17 3.93 10.86
N GLU A 17 -8.83 4.19 12.12
CA GLU A 17 -8.32 5.49 12.55
C GLU A 17 -6.86 5.68 12.12
N ALA A 18 -6.02 4.66 12.35
CA ALA A 18 -4.65 4.64 11.85
C ALA A 18 -4.60 4.81 10.33
N LEU A 19 -5.48 4.10 9.60
CA LEU A 19 -5.60 4.25 8.14
C LEU A 19 -5.96 5.68 7.75
N ARG A 20 -6.99 6.30 8.37
CA ARG A 20 -7.37 7.69 8.07
C ARG A 20 -6.24 8.67 8.33
N SER A 21 -5.54 8.53 9.46
CA SER A 21 -4.41 9.38 9.82
C SER A 21 -3.29 9.27 8.77
N ARG A 22 -2.92 8.04 8.41
CA ARG A 22 -1.88 7.76 7.40
C ARG A 22 -2.25 8.30 6.02
N ILE A 23 -3.50 8.14 5.58
CA ILE A 23 -3.97 8.69 4.30
C ILE A 23 -3.91 10.21 4.28
N LYS A 24 -4.25 10.87 5.39
CA LYS A 24 -4.12 12.33 5.50
C LYS A 24 -2.66 12.77 5.33
N THR A 25 -1.71 12.06 5.95
CA THR A 25 -0.28 12.28 5.71
C THR A 25 0.06 12.10 4.23
N VAL A 26 -0.29 10.96 3.61
CA VAL A 26 0.02 10.71 2.18
C VAL A 26 -0.52 11.82 1.29
N ARG A 27 -1.79 12.21 1.46
CA ARG A 27 -2.40 13.29 0.67
C ARG A 27 -1.67 14.62 0.85
N SER A 28 -1.19 14.93 2.06
CA SER A 28 -0.46 16.17 2.30
C SER A 28 0.90 16.24 1.60
N ARG A 29 1.55 15.10 1.32
CA ARG A 29 2.84 15.02 0.60
C ARG A 29 2.63 14.88 -0.91
N PHE A 30 1.54 14.22 -1.31
CA PHE A 30 1.16 14.00 -2.70
C PHE A 30 -0.24 14.61 -2.98
N PRO A 31 -0.36 15.95 -3.04
CA PRO A 31 -1.67 16.61 -3.13
C PRO A 31 -2.42 16.25 -4.42
N ASN A 32 -1.70 16.10 -5.53
CA ASN A 32 -2.26 15.89 -6.87
C ASN A 32 -2.23 14.43 -7.33
N SER A 33 -1.87 13.47 -6.46
CA SER A 33 -1.79 12.06 -6.85
C SER A 33 -3.15 11.36 -6.83
N GLN A 34 -3.27 10.28 -7.59
CA GLN A 34 -4.38 9.35 -7.45
C GLN A 34 -4.07 8.35 -6.35
N ILE A 35 -4.74 8.46 -5.21
CA ILE A 35 -4.53 7.57 -4.06
C ILE A 35 -5.60 6.47 -4.09
N VAL A 36 -5.14 5.23 -4.24
CA VAL A 36 -5.96 4.02 -4.19
C VAL A 36 -5.61 3.23 -2.95
N VAL A 37 -6.60 2.81 -2.17
CA VAL A 37 -6.40 2.04 -0.94
C VAL A 37 -6.77 0.58 -1.16
N LEU A 38 -5.86 -0.35 -0.89
CA LEU A 38 -6.13 -1.78 -0.79
C LEU A 38 -6.28 -2.17 0.69
N CYS A 39 -7.47 -2.63 1.07
CA CYS A 39 -7.77 -3.01 2.46
C CYS A 39 -8.73 -4.21 2.55
N ALA A 40 -8.86 -4.77 3.75
CA ALA A 40 -9.83 -5.80 4.04
C ALA A 40 -11.28 -5.26 3.99
N ALA A 41 -12.25 -6.14 3.73
CA ALA A 41 -13.65 -5.76 3.63
C ALA A 41 -14.21 -5.07 4.89
N SER A 42 -13.68 -5.38 6.08
CA SER A 42 -14.06 -4.72 7.34
C SER A 42 -13.74 -3.22 7.34
N LEU A 43 -12.67 -2.81 6.67
CA LEU A 43 -12.25 -1.41 6.55
C LEU A 43 -12.95 -0.65 5.41
N SER A 44 -13.54 -1.35 4.45
CA SER A 44 -14.20 -0.71 3.29
C SER A 44 -15.37 0.21 3.64
N ARG A 45 -15.99 -0.03 4.80
CA ARG A 45 -17.11 0.77 5.31
C ARG A 45 -16.67 2.01 6.07
N ALA A 46 -15.39 2.09 6.43
CA ALA A 46 -14.85 3.30 7.01
C ALA A 46 -14.86 4.39 5.94
N GLU A 47 -15.41 5.56 6.27
CA GLU A 47 -15.28 6.71 5.39
C GLU A 47 -13.82 7.17 5.42
N ILE A 48 -13.06 6.80 4.39
CA ILE A 48 -11.66 7.19 4.22
C ILE A 48 -11.66 8.39 3.27
N ALA A 49 -11.74 9.60 3.82
CA ALA A 49 -11.70 10.82 3.01
C ALA A 49 -10.36 10.93 2.25
N GLN A 50 -10.34 11.72 1.16
CA GLN A 50 -9.13 12.06 0.39
C GLN A 50 -8.48 10.89 -0.39
N VAL A 51 -9.22 9.81 -0.61
CA VAL A 51 -8.85 8.72 -1.53
C VAL A 51 -9.69 8.79 -2.80
N ASN A 52 -9.09 8.36 -3.90
CA ASN A 52 -9.76 8.31 -5.19
C ASN A 52 -10.55 7.00 -5.36
N GLN A 53 -10.04 5.91 -4.79
CA GLN A 53 -10.63 4.58 -4.90
C GLN A 53 -10.26 3.70 -3.71
N VAL A 54 -11.17 2.81 -3.33
CA VAL A 54 -10.91 1.74 -2.37
C VAL A 54 -11.07 0.40 -3.10
N LEU A 55 -9.98 -0.37 -3.15
CA LEU A 55 -9.94 -1.75 -3.63
C LEU A 55 -10.13 -2.69 -2.45
N VAL A 56 -11.24 -3.42 -2.46
CA VAL A 56 -11.53 -4.50 -1.52
C VAL A 56 -11.28 -5.80 -2.24
N HIS A 57 -10.29 -6.57 -1.81
CA HIS A 57 -9.96 -7.84 -2.46
C HIS A 57 -10.08 -9.02 -1.49
N CYS A 58 -10.60 -10.16 -1.97
CA CYS A 58 -10.86 -11.33 -1.14
C CYS A 58 -9.59 -12.02 -0.61
N THR A 59 -8.42 -11.69 -1.17
CA THR A 59 -7.12 -12.10 -0.62
C THR A 59 -6.73 -11.30 0.61
N MET A 60 -7.29 -10.11 0.82
CA MET A 60 -6.99 -9.26 1.96
C MET A 60 -7.86 -9.70 3.14
N SER A 61 -7.23 -10.22 4.17
CA SER A 61 -7.84 -10.47 5.47
C SER A 61 -7.15 -9.63 6.54
N GLU A 62 -7.76 -9.58 7.72
CA GLU A 62 -7.14 -8.93 8.88
C GLU A 62 -5.82 -9.61 9.26
N THR A 63 -5.63 -10.89 8.94
CA THR A 63 -4.41 -11.64 9.25
C THR A 63 -3.32 -11.55 8.19
N GLY A 64 -3.65 -11.05 6.99
CA GLY A 64 -2.71 -10.94 5.87
C GLY A 64 -3.31 -11.37 4.54
N LEU A 65 -2.44 -11.83 3.62
CA LEU A 65 -2.83 -12.36 2.31
C LEU A 65 -3.39 -13.79 2.43
N SER A 66 -4.33 -14.12 1.55
CA SER A 66 -4.83 -15.48 1.39
C SER A 66 -3.72 -16.44 0.93
N ASP A 67 -3.78 -17.66 1.47
CA ASP A 67 -2.98 -18.82 1.11
C ASP A 67 -3.45 -19.51 -0.18
N VAL A 68 -4.56 -19.08 -0.78
CA VAL A 68 -5.11 -19.61 -2.04
C VAL A 68 -4.39 -18.96 -3.23
N PRO A 69 -3.56 -19.70 -3.99
CA PRO A 69 -2.71 -19.12 -5.02
C PRO A 69 -3.47 -18.36 -6.11
N GLU A 70 -4.61 -18.88 -6.56
CA GLU A 70 -5.40 -18.30 -7.65
C GLU A 70 -5.90 -16.89 -7.30
N ARG A 71 -6.27 -16.69 -6.03
CA ARG A 71 -6.71 -15.39 -5.55
C ARG A 71 -5.54 -14.41 -5.50
N LEU A 72 -4.35 -14.87 -5.10
CA LEU A 72 -3.14 -14.05 -5.06
C LEU A 72 -2.72 -13.62 -6.47
N LEU A 73 -2.74 -14.54 -7.43
CA LEU A 73 -2.46 -14.25 -8.84
C LEU A 73 -3.45 -13.24 -9.40
N SER A 74 -4.74 -13.40 -9.10
CA SER A 74 -5.78 -12.44 -9.52
C SER A 74 -5.53 -11.03 -8.98
N LEU A 75 -5.07 -10.92 -7.72
CA LEU A 75 -4.68 -9.62 -7.16
C LEU A 75 -3.46 -9.04 -7.88
N ILE A 76 -2.44 -9.84 -8.16
CA ILE A 76 -1.24 -9.39 -8.88
C ILE A 76 -1.60 -8.86 -10.27
N GLU A 77 -2.44 -9.58 -11.02
CA GLU A 77 -2.90 -9.17 -12.34
C GLU A 77 -3.70 -7.86 -12.28
N LEU A 78 -4.61 -7.73 -11.31
CA LEU A 78 -5.36 -6.50 -11.08
C LEU A 78 -4.40 -5.32 -10.84
N LEU A 79 -3.46 -5.45 -9.89
CA LEU A 79 -2.52 -4.37 -9.56
C LEU A 79 -1.61 -4.00 -10.73
N LYS A 80 -1.22 -4.99 -11.55
CA LYS A 80 -0.40 -4.78 -12.75
C LYS A 80 -1.16 -3.98 -13.81
N ILE A 81 -2.44 -4.26 -14.04
CA ILE A 81 -3.30 -3.52 -14.97
C ILE A 81 -3.47 -2.07 -14.52
N GLU A 82 -3.60 -1.85 -13.22
CA GLU A 82 -3.81 -0.53 -12.63
C GLU A 82 -2.59 0.41 -12.77
N GLN A 83 -1.39 -0.13 -13.03
CA GLN A 83 -0.15 0.63 -13.29
C GLN A 83 0.17 1.69 -12.23
N PHE A 84 0.38 1.25 -10.99
CA PHE A 84 0.81 2.14 -9.90
C PHE A 84 2.28 2.53 -10.04
N ASP A 85 2.59 3.79 -9.73
CA ASP A 85 3.96 4.31 -9.68
C ASP A 85 4.63 4.02 -8.33
N LEU A 86 3.82 3.96 -7.26
CA LEU A 86 4.27 3.82 -5.88
C LEU A 86 3.31 2.92 -5.10
N ALA A 87 3.87 1.97 -4.35
CA ALA A 87 3.16 1.21 -3.33
C ALA A 87 3.71 1.56 -1.94
N ILE A 88 2.80 1.92 -1.03
CA ILE A 88 3.09 2.19 0.38
C ILE A 88 2.42 1.10 1.22
N VAL A 89 3.23 0.25 1.85
CA VAL A 89 2.75 -0.84 2.71
C VAL A 89 2.75 -0.38 4.16
N LEU A 90 1.56 -0.33 4.75
CA LEU A 90 1.26 0.24 6.04
C LEU A 90 0.68 -0.83 6.99
N PRO A 91 1.47 -1.83 7.41
CA PRO A 91 0.97 -2.84 8.33
C PRO A 91 0.65 -2.26 9.72
N ASP A 92 -0.23 -2.94 10.44
CA ASP A 92 -0.40 -2.78 11.89
C ASP A 92 0.87 -3.24 12.63
N GLU A 93 0.98 -2.88 13.91
CA GLU A 93 2.10 -3.31 14.76
C GLU A 93 2.29 -4.84 14.73
N ASN A 94 3.55 -5.28 14.63
CA ASN A 94 3.97 -6.68 14.55
C ASN A 94 3.55 -7.44 13.28
N ARG A 95 3.04 -6.76 12.25
CA ARG A 95 2.79 -7.38 10.94
C ARG A 95 3.90 -7.08 9.94
N SER A 96 4.28 -8.11 9.20
CA SER A 96 5.26 -8.00 8.13
C SER A 96 4.71 -7.22 6.93
N PRO A 97 5.43 -6.22 6.38
CA PRO A 97 5.05 -5.59 5.12
C PRO A 97 5.39 -6.46 3.90
N TYR A 98 6.28 -7.45 4.06
CA TYR A 98 6.91 -8.13 2.93
C TYR A 98 5.97 -8.96 2.08
N PRO A 99 4.95 -9.68 2.60
CA PRO A 99 3.99 -10.39 1.75
C PRO A 99 3.33 -9.45 0.72
N PHE A 100 2.97 -8.24 1.13
CA PHE A 100 2.39 -7.23 0.24
C PHE A 100 3.44 -6.61 -0.68
N ALA A 101 4.66 -6.40 -0.19
CA ALA A 101 5.77 -5.94 -1.03
C ALA A 101 6.09 -6.92 -2.17
N TYR A 102 6.00 -8.24 -1.93
CA TYR A 102 6.15 -9.27 -2.97
C TYR A 102 5.02 -9.19 -4.00
N VAL A 103 3.77 -9.04 -3.56
CA VAL A 103 2.63 -8.83 -4.48
C VAL A 103 2.87 -7.61 -5.36
N CYS A 104 3.28 -6.49 -4.77
CA CYS A 104 3.59 -5.26 -5.52
C CYS A 104 4.78 -5.44 -6.47
N TYR A 105 5.79 -6.22 -6.07
CA TYR A 105 6.95 -6.54 -6.91
C TYR A 105 6.53 -7.35 -8.14
N PHE A 106 5.71 -8.39 -7.97
CA PHE A 106 5.18 -9.18 -9.09
C PHE A 106 4.19 -8.40 -9.95
N ALA A 107 3.50 -7.42 -9.37
CA ALA A 107 2.67 -6.46 -10.10
C ALA A 107 3.49 -5.37 -10.82
N GLU A 108 4.82 -5.44 -10.77
CA GLU A 108 5.76 -4.52 -11.46
C GLU A 108 5.65 -3.05 -11.00
N ILE A 109 5.16 -2.81 -9.78
CA ILE A 109 5.11 -1.46 -9.19
C ILE A 109 6.54 -1.03 -8.86
N PRO A 110 7.09 0.06 -9.45
CA PRO A 110 8.53 0.32 -9.44
C PRO A 110 9.06 0.77 -8.07
N VAL A 111 8.31 1.61 -7.35
CA VAL A 111 8.68 2.06 -6.00
C VAL A 111 7.79 1.38 -4.97
N ARG A 112 8.39 0.67 -4.01
CA ARG A 112 7.69 -0.07 -2.96
C ARG A 112 8.31 0.29 -1.62
N ILE A 113 7.56 0.96 -0.76
CA ILE A 113 8.05 1.37 0.56
C ILE A 113 7.22 0.73 1.67
N GLY A 114 7.84 0.49 2.82
CA GLY A 114 7.13 -0.05 3.97
C GLY A 114 7.90 0.17 5.27
N ILE A 115 7.16 0.16 6.37
CA ILE A 115 7.76 0.14 7.71
C ILE A 115 8.12 -1.29 8.07
N SER A 116 9.38 -1.51 8.44
CA SER A 116 9.89 -2.83 8.79
C SER A 116 10.95 -2.75 9.88
N CYS A 117 10.83 -3.65 10.86
CA CYS A 117 11.90 -3.95 11.84
C CYS A 117 12.60 -5.28 11.54
N GLU A 118 12.27 -5.93 10.42
CA GLU A 118 12.81 -7.23 10.02
C GLU A 118 13.43 -7.18 8.61
N PHE A 119 14.25 -8.17 8.29
CA PHE A 119 14.78 -8.37 6.95
C PHE A 119 13.84 -9.27 6.14
N GLY A 120 13.39 -8.80 4.98
CA GLY A 120 12.52 -9.57 4.07
C GLY A 120 12.99 -9.54 2.61
N GLY A 121 14.29 -9.31 2.40
CA GLY A 121 14.92 -9.26 1.08
C GLY A 121 14.91 -7.88 0.43
N GLY A 122 15.25 -7.83 -0.87
CA GLY A 122 15.35 -6.60 -1.67
C GLY A 122 14.04 -6.16 -2.34
N VAL A 123 12.88 -6.62 -1.85
CA VAL A 123 11.59 -6.33 -2.49
C VAL A 123 11.04 -4.96 -2.12
N LEU A 124 11.35 -4.44 -0.94
CA LEU A 124 11.12 -3.02 -0.65
C LEU A 124 12.25 -2.20 -1.28
N SER A 125 11.89 -1.20 -2.07
CA SER A 125 12.84 -0.22 -2.63
C SER A 125 13.42 0.67 -1.52
N GLN A 126 12.61 0.96 -0.50
CA GLN A 126 13.03 1.65 0.72
C GLN A 126 12.26 1.10 1.93
N CYS A 127 12.92 0.99 3.07
CA CYS A 127 12.29 0.61 4.33
C CYS A 127 12.79 1.49 5.48
N GLY A 128 11.95 1.70 6.49
CA GLY A 128 12.30 2.47 7.67
C GLY A 128 11.47 2.07 8.88
N THR A 129 11.68 2.75 10.00
CA THR A 129 10.93 2.54 11.26
C THR A 129 9.91 3.66 11.53
N ASN A 130 10.00 4.78 10.82
CA ASN A 130 9.13 5.95 10.93
C ASN A 130 8.44 6.23 9.58
N PHE A 131 7.13 6.47 9.61
CA PHE A 131 6.33 6.67 8.40
C PHE A 131 6.58 8.03 7.73
N GLU A 132 6.70 9.08 8.52
CA GLU A 132 6.88 10.45 8.02
C GLU A 132 8.26 10.59 7.36
N GLU A 133 9.31 10.05 7.98
CA GLU A 133 10.65 10.07 7.38
C GLU A 133 10.70 9.26 6.08
N LEU A 134 10.03 8.10 6.05
CA LEU A 134 10.00 7.22 4.88
C LEU A 134 9.27 7.87 3.70
N ILE A 135 8.16 8.58 3.95
CA ILE A 135 7.39 9.24 2.89
C ILE A 135 8.15 10.45 2.31
N ASP A 136 8.88 11.18 3.15
CA ASP A 136 9.70 12.33 2.74
C ASP A 136 10.86 11.90 1.82
N CYS A 137 11.46 10.73 2.06
CA CYS A 137 12.52 10.17 1.21
C CYS A 137 12.05 9.86 -0.22
N VAL A 138 10.77 9.53 -0.42
CA VAL A 138 10.22 9.17 -1.73
C VAL A 138 9.74 10.40 -2.49
N GLN A 139 9.24 11.42 -1.79
CA GLN A 139 8.84 12.68 -2.42
C GLN A 139 10.03 13.38 -3.10
N GLY A 140 11.24 13.26 -2.56
CA GLY A 140 12.45 13.86 -3.15
C GLY A 140 13.03 13.12 -4.36
N ALA A 141 12.54 11.92 -4.66
CA ALA A 141 13.08 11.05 -5.72
C ALA A 141 12.17 10.94 -6.96
N ALA A 142 10.98 11.55 -6.92
CA ALA A 142 9.95 11.53 -7.96
C ALA A 142 9.91 12.83 -8.77
#